data_AF-A0AAD9JH25-F1
#
_entry.id   AF-A0AAD9JH25-F1
#
_cell.length_a   1.000
_cell.length_b   1.000
_cell.length_c   1.000
_cell.angle_alpha   90.00
_cell.angle_beta   90.00
_cell.angle_gamma   90.00
#
_symmetry.space_group_name_H-M   'P 1'
#
loop_
_entity.id
_entity.type
_entity.pdbx_description
1 polymer ?
#
loop_
_entity_poly.entity_id
_entity_poly.type
_entity_poly.pdbx_seq_one_letter_code
_entity_poly.pdbx_strand_id
1 'polypeptide(L)'
;MISIWVVIVIILAAINAHAFKTKILISVRFKDIVRYFCRYTKESSYFRNFIWPWMDFLLISLLPMVIMLSRNVVIIVTFLKAKRVRKDRMQTSARDESAAITGMLIGVSVLFFVATTPSSIYFIGSNNRPPKTIIEAYRLNIAYSLVNIVYYFSNSLNVMVCCFSGSKFSQALVTVLCCRNPNSP
;
A
#
# COMPACT_ATOMS: atom_id res chain seq x y z
N MET A 1 -4.21 -17.95 12.01
CA MET A 1 -3.62 -16.82 11.25
C MET A 1 -3.28 -17.21 9.81
N ILE A 2 -2.59 -18.33 9.56
CA ILE A 2 -2.22 -18.78 8.21
C ILE A 2 -3.45 -18.98 7.30
N SER A 3 -4.53 -19.62 7.81
CA SER A 3 -5.74 -19.87 7.03
C SER A 3 -6.44 -18.62 6.52
N ILE A 4 -6.39 -17.51 7.27
CA ILE A 4 -6.99 -16.22 6.85
C ILE A 4 -6.19 -15.64 5.67
N TRP A 5 -4.86 -15.68 5.74
CA TRP A 5 -4.00 -15.22 4.64
C TRP A 5 -4.18 -16.05 3.37
N VAL A 6 -4.33 -17.37 3.51
CA VAL A 6 -4.61 -18.27 2.38
C VAL A 6 -5.94 -17.91 1.71
N VAL A 7 -7.00 -17.66 2.49
CA VAL A 7 -8.31 -17.23 1.96
C VAL A 7 -8.19 -15.89 1.23
N ILE A 8 -7.48 -14.91 1.80
CA ILE A 8 -7.26 -13.62 1.14
C ILE A 8 -6.52 -13.79 -0.19
N VAL A 9 -5.45 -14.59 -0.22
CA VAL A 9 -4.68 -14.84 -1.45
C VAL A 9 -5.54 -15.51 -2.51
N ILE A 10 -6.36 -16.50 -2.14
CA ILE A 10 -7.28 -17.17 -3.07
C ILE A 10 -8.30 -16.18 -3.65
N ILE A 11 -8.89 -15.32 -2.82
CA ILE A 11 -9.84 -14.30 -3.27
C ILE A 11 -9.16 -13.31 -4.22
N LEU A 12 -7.97 -12.81 -3.86
CA LEU A 12 -7.22 -11.90 -4.71
C LEU A 12 -6.81 -12.56 -6.03
N ALA A 13 -6.40 -13.82 -6.01
CA ALA A 13 -6.07 -14.59 -7.21
C ALA A 13 -7.30 -14.78 -8.10
N ALA A 14 -8.47 -15.11 -7.53
CA ALA A 14 -9.71 -15.25 -8.26
C ALA A 14 -10.16 -13.91 -8.90
N ILE A 15 -10.04 -12.80 -8.17
CA ILE A 15 -10.33 -11.46 -8.69
C ILE A 15 -9.38 -11.11 -9.85
N ASN A 16 -8.09 -11.47 -9.75
CA ASN A 16 -7.12 -11.21 -10.81
C ASN A 16 -7.25 -12.19 -11.99
N ALA A 17 -7.81 -13.38 -11.80
CA ALA A 17 -8.01 -14.37 -12.86
C ALA A 17 -8.92 -13.84 -13.99
N HIS A 18 -9.81 -12.88 -13.69
CA HIS A 18 -10.62 -12.22 -14.72
C HIS A 18 -9.75 -11.58 -15.82
N ALA A 19 -8.51 -11.20 -15.53
CA ALA A 19 -7.59 -10.59 -16.48
C ALA A 19 -7.21 -11.53 -17.64
N PHE A 20 -7.23 -12.85 -17.42
CA PHE A 20 -6.98 -13.83 -18.48
C PHE A 20 -8.12 -13.88 -19.51
N LYS A 21 -9.35 -13.55 -19.10
CA LYS A 21 -10.51 -13.51 -19.99
C LYS A 21 -10.67 -12.16 -20.69
N THR A 22 -10.28 -11.07 -20.04
CA THR A 22 -10.52 -9.71 -20.55
C THR A 22 -9.42 -9.18 -21.46
N LYS A 23 -8.22 -9.77 -21.42
CA LYS A 23 -7.07 -9.36 -22.24
C LYS A 23 -6.94 -10.22 -23.49
N ILE A 24 -6.66 -9.58 -24.61
CA ILE A 24 -6.35 -10.19 -25.90
C ILE A 24 -5.01 -9.70 -26.42
N LEU A 25 -4.32 -10.56 -27.16
CA LEU A 25 -3.12 -10.20 -27.89
C LEU A 25 -3.51 -9.64 -29.25
N ILE A 26 -3.12 -8.40 -29.53
CA ILE A 26 -3.28 -7.78 -30.84
C ILE A 26 -1.91 -7.55 -31.48
N SER A 27 -1.79 -7.86 -32.77
CA SER A 27 -0.60 -7.51 -33.56
C SER A 27 -0.86 -6.23 -34.32
N VAL A 28 -0.03 -5.21 -34.11
CA VAL A 28 -0.07 -3.96 -34.89
C VAL A 28 1.18 -3.90 -35.74
N ARG A 29 0.98 -3.78 -37.06
CA ARG A 29 2.06 -3.62 -38.02
C ARG A 29 2.38 -2.14 -38.17
N PHE A 30 3.61 -1.75 -37.86
CA PHE A 30 4.14 -0.42 -38.13
C PHE A 30 5.31 -0.56 -39.11
N LYS A 31 5.10 -0.11 -40.36
CA LYS A 31 6.02 -0.38 -41.48
C LYS A 31 6.25 -1.89 -41.62
N ASP A 32 7.49 -2.36 -41.48
CA ASP A 32 7.89 -3.78 -41.59
C ASP A 32 8.00 -4.51 -40.24
N ILE A 33 7.72 -3.82 -39.12
CA ILE A 33 7.83 -4.40 -37.78
C ILE A 33 6.43 -4.74 -37.25
N VAL A 34 6.23 -6.00 -36.90
CA VAL A 34 5.05 -6.47 -36.16
C VAL A 34 5.32 -6.31 -34.66
N ARG A 35 4.52 -5.48 -33.99
CA ARG A 35 4.54 -5.37 -32.52
C ARG A 35 3.29 -6.00 -31.93
N TYR A 36 3.48 -6.83 -30.92
CA TYR A 36 2.38 -7.44 -30.17
C TYR A 36 2.05 -6.58 -28.95
N PHE A 37 0.78 -6.22 -28.81
CA PHE A 37 0.27 -5.49 -27.66
C PHE A 37 -0.79 -6.32 -26.96
N CYS A 38 -0.75 -6.34 -25.63
CA CYS A 38 -1.82 -6.90 -24.82
C CYS A 38 -2.83 -5.78 -24.54
N ARG A 39 -4.04 -5.88 -25.10
CA ARG A 39 -5.13 -4.91 -24.88
C ARG A 39 -6.37 -5.61 -24.34
N TYR A 40 -7.20 -4.84 -23.64
CA TYR A 40 -8.51 -5.31 -23.23
C TYR A 40 -9.47 -5.41 -24.42
N THR A 41 -10.38 -6.37 -24.39
CA THR A 41 -11.48 -6.45 -25.36
C THR A 41 -12.36 -5.21 -25.27
N LYS A 42 -13.01 -4.82 -26.38
CA LYS A 42 -13.93 -3.67 -26.37
C LYS A 42 -15.06 -3.85 -25.35
N GLU A 43 -15.59 -5.06 -25.22
CA GLU A 43 -16.63 -5.39 -24.22
C GLU A 43 -16.15 -5.24 -22.77
N SER A 44 -14.87 -5.51 -22.49
CA SER A 44 -14.31 -5.35 -21.14
C SER A 44 -13.77 -3.94 -20.86
N SER A 45 -13.79 -3.04 -21.85
CA SER A 45 -13.28 -1.67 -21.70
C SER A 45 -14.09 -0.86 -20.68
N TYR A 46 -15.41 -1.02 -20.64
CA TYR A 46 -16.27 -0.36 -19.65
C TYR A 46 -15.95 -0.86 -18.24
N PHE A 47 -15.87 -2.17 -18.05
CA PHE A 47 -15.49 -2.75 -16.76
C PHE A 47 -14.10 -2.27 -16.32
N ARG A 48 -13.12 -2.27 -17.22
CA ARG A 48 -11.74 -1.88 -16.90
C ARG A 48 -11.58 -0.40 -16.59
N ASN A 49 -12.25 0.47 -17.34
CA ASN A 49 -12.09 1.90 -17.18
C ASN A 49 -12.98 2.42 -16.05
N PHE A 50 -14.21 1.93 -15.95
CA PHE A 50 -15.16 2.44 -14.96
C PHE A 50 -15.18 1.64 -13.67
N ILE A 51 -15.36 0.32 -13.71
CA ILE A 51 -15.62 -0.48 -12.50
C ILE A 51 -14.31 -0.85 -11.78
N TRP A 52 -13.30 -1.29 -12.53
CA TRP A 52 -12.05 -1.79 -11.97
C TRP A 52 -11.31 -0.77 -11.09
N PRO A 53 -11.21 0.53 -11.44
CA PRO A 53 -10.51 1.49 -10.60
C PRO A 53 -11.21 1.71 -9.25
N TRP A 54 -12.55 1.63 -9.20
CA TRP A 54 -13.29 1.66 -7.94
C TRP A 54 -13.04 0.41 -7.11
N MET A 55 -13.03 -0.77 -7.72
CA MET A 55 -12.70 -2.02 -7.02
C MET A 55 -11.29 -2.01 -6.46
N ASP A 56 -10.33 -1.56 -7.26
CA ASP A 56 -8.91 -1.40 -6.88
C ASP A 56 -8.79 -0.43 -5.70
N PHE A 57 -9.44 0.73 -5.78
CA PHE A 57 -9.50 1.70 -4.69
C PHE A 57 -10.11 1.12 -3.40
N LEU A 58 -11.25 0.44 -3.49
CA LEU A 58 -11.94 -0.11 -2.33
C LEU A 58 -11.12 -1.19 -1.63
N LEU A 59 -10.56 -2.12 -2.39
CA LEU A 59 -9.87 -3.30 -1.85
C LEU A 59 -8.44 -3.00 -1.40
N ILE A 60 -7.72 -2.15 -2.14
CA ILE A 60 -6.28 -1.90 -1.90
C ILE A 60 -6.06 -0.68 -1.02
N SER A 61 -6.93 0.34 -1.10
CA SER A 61 -6.75 1.59 -0.34
C SER A 61 -7.77 1.72 0.79
N LEU A 62 -9.07 1.74 0.49
CA LEU A 62 -10.10 2.13 1.47
C LEU A 62 -10.25 1.10 2.59
N LEU A 63 -10.40 -0.18 2.25
CA LEU A 63 -10.60 -1.24 3.24
C LEU A 63 -9.40 -1.39 4.18
N PRO A 64 -8.14 -1.46 3.70
CA PRO A 64 -6.98 -1.46 4.58
C PRO A 64 -6.89 -0.18 5.42
N MET A 65 -7.22 0.98 4.86
CA MET A 65 -7.21 2.26 5.59
C MET A 65 -8.23 2.27 6.74
N VAL A 66 -9.47 1.84 6.51
CA VAL A 66 -10.50 1.78 7.56
C VAL A 66 -10.11 0.81 8.67
N ILE A 67 -9.53 -0.35 8.32
CA ILE A 67 -9.04 -1.33 9.30
C ILE A 67 -7.86 -0.75 10.10
N MET A 68 -6.90 -0.10 9.46
CA MET A 68 -5.76 0.51 10.15
C MET A 68 -6.20 1.65 11.06
N LEU A 69 -7.04 2.58 10.57
CA LEU A 69 -7.54 3.71 11.36
C LEU A 69 -8.35 3.25 12.58
N SER A 70 -9.30 2.33 12.39
CA SER A 70 -10.11 1.83 13.51
C SER A 70 -9.24 1.18 14.60
N ARG A 71 -8.27 0.36 14.21
CA ARG A 71 -7.33 -0.26 15.17
C ARG A 71 -6.43 0.76 15.84
N ASN A 72 -5.86 1.72 15.11
CA ASN A 72 -5.02 2.77 15.70
C ASN A 72 -5.81 3.63 16.69
N VAL A 73 -7.06 3.96 16.40
CA VAL A 73 -7.93 4.69 17.35
C VAL A 73 -8.12 3.88 18.63
N VAL A 74 -8.43 2.58 18.53
CA VAL A 74 -8.56 1.69 19.71
C VAL A 74 -7.25 1.62 20.50
N ILE A 75 -6.11 1.48 19.81
CA ILE A 75 -4.79 1.43 20.45
C ILE A 75 -4.49 2.74 21.17
N ILE A 76 -4.70 3.90 20.52
CA ILE A 76 -4.47 5.22 21.12
C ILE A 76 -5.38 5.42 22.35
N VAL A 77 -6.68 5.12 22.24
CA VAL A 77 -7.62 5.26 23.37
C VAL A 77 -7.22 4.37 24.54
N THR A 78 -6.84 3.12 24.26
CA THR A 78 -6.39 2.17 25.28
C THR A 78 -5.08 2.62 25.93
N PHE A 79 -4.13 3.10 25.13
CA PHE A 79 -2.85 3.61 25.60
C PHE A 79 -3.02 4.86 26.48
N LEU A 80 -3.88 5.81 26.06
CA LEU A 80 -4.19 7.02 26.84
C LEU A 80 -4.92 6.68 28.14
N LYS A 81 -5.87 5.74 28.13
CA LYS A 81 -6.54 5.25 29.35
C LYS A 81 -5.55 4.57 30.30
N ALA A 82 -4.69 3.69 29.79
CA ALA A 82 -3.64 3.05 30.58
C ALA A 82 -2.66 4.07 31.18
N LYS A 83 -2.30 5.11 30.42
CA LYS A 83 -1.43 6.21 30.88
C LYS A 83 -2.08 7.02 32.01
N ARG A 84 -3.41 7.24 31.97
CA ARG A 84 -4.15 7.95 33.03
C ARG A 84 -4.24 7.10 34.31
N VAL A 85 -4.58 5.81 34.21
CA VAL A 85 -4.73 4.91 35.37
C VAL A 85 -3.39 4.59 36.05
N ARG A 86 -2.28 4.63 35.31
CA ARG A 86 -0.94 4.24 35.81
C ARG A 86 -0.01 5.42 36.09
N LYS A 87 -0.43 6.67 35.89
CA LYS A 87 0.31 7.85 36.40
C LYS A 87 0.52 7.75 37.92
N ASP A 88 -0.33 6.97 38.60
CA ASP A 88 -0.27 6.69 40.04
C ASP A 88 0.63 5.49 40.43
N ARG A 89 1.23 4.75 39.47
CA ARG A 89 2.13 3.62 39.76
C ARG A 89 3.41 3.67 38.91
N MET A 90 4.54 3.87 39.57
CA MET A 90 5.88 4.12 39.02
C MET A 90 6.49 2.87 38.31
N GLN A 91 6.02 2.54 37.10
CA GLN A 91 6.63 1.51 36.22
C GLN A 91 7.07 2.13 34.88
N THR A 92 8.38 2.22 34.67
CA THR A 92 9.00 2.98 33.55
C THR A 92 9.59 2.12 32.42
N SER A 93 10.02 0.87 32.65
CA SER A 93 10.76 0.10 31.61
C SER A 93 9.89 -0.57 30.54
N ALA A 94 8.80 -1.26 30.92
CA ALA A 94 7.87 -1.88 29.95
C ALA A 94 7.06 -0.84 29.12
N ARG A 95 7.08 0.42 29.57
CA ARG A 95 6.41 1.57 28.97
C ARG A 95 7.04 1.99 27.66
N ASP A 96 8.37 2.06 27.60
CA ASP A 96 9.07 2.55 26.41
C ASP A 96 8.97 1.55 25.25
N GLU A 97 8.95 0.24 25.55
CA GLU A 97 8.75 -0.80 24.54
C GLU A 97 7.33 -0.78 23.96
N SER A 98 6.30 -0.71 24.80
CA SER A 98 4.90 -0.67 24.34
C SER A 98 4.56 0.62 23.60
N ALA A 99 5.14 1.76 24.02
CA ALA A 99 4.99 3.04 23.35
C ALA A 99 5.71 3.08 22.00
N ALA A 100 6.91 2.48 21.90
CA ALA A 100 7.65 2.39 20.64
C ALA A 100 6.90 1.53 19.60
N ILE A 101 6.37 0.36 20.01
CA ILE A 101 5.56 -0.50 19.12
C ILE A 101 4.31 0.24 18.65
N THR A 102 3.61 0.92 19.56
CA THR A 102 2.42 1.71 19.22
C THR A 102 2.75 2.85 18.25
N GLY A 103 3.87 3.56 18.48
CA GLY A 103 4.38 4.60 17.58
C GLY A 103 4.69 4.06 16.18
N MET A 104 5.29 2.87 16.09
CA MET A 104 5.56 2.18 14.82
C MET A 104 4.27 1.86 14.05
N LEU A 105 3.26 1.29 14.71
CA LEU A 105 1.96 0.98 14.05
C LEU A 105 1.28 2.25 13.53
N ILE A 106 1.31 3.34 14.30
CA ILE A 106 0.75 4.63 13.88
C ILE A 106 1.53 5.19 12.69
N GLY A 107 2.87 5.16 12.74
CA GLY A 107 3.73 5.62 11.66
C GLY A 107 3.46 4.90 10.35
N VAL A 108 3.40 3.56 10.38
CA VAL A 108 3.08 2.74 9.20
C VAL A 108 1.70 3.08 8.64
N SER A 109 0.73 3.36 9.50
CA SER A 109 -0.65 3.65 9.07
C SER A 109 -0.81 5.04 8.45
N VAL A 110 -0.12 6.05 9.00
CA VAL A 110 -0.07 7.40 8.41
C VAL A 110 0.64 7.35 7.06
N LEU A 111 1.75 6.63 6.99
CA LEU A 111 2.52 6.45 5.77
C LEU A 111 1.71 5.76 4.67
N PHE A 112 0.99 4.70 5.03
CA PHE A 112 0.07 3.99 4.14
C PHE A 112 -0.98 4.95 3.57
N PHE A 113 -1.58 5.79 4.41
CA PHE A 113 -2.56 6.79 3.98
C PHE A 113 -1.96 7.81 3.01
N VAL A 114 -0.82 8.41 3.36
CA VAL A 114 -0.15 9.43 2.54
C VAL A 114 0.26 8.85 1.18
N ALA A 115 0.70 7.60 1.13
CA ALA A 115 1.16 6.99 -0.12
C ALA A 115 0.03 6.47 -1.01
N THR A 116 -1.12 6.08 -0.44
CA THR A 116 -2.25 5.53 -1.20
C THR A 116 -3.27 6.59 -1.66
N THR A 117 -3.35 7.72 -0.96
CA THR A 117 -4.28 8.81 -1.29
C THR A 117 -4.05 9.44 -2.68
N PRO A 118 -2.81 9.79 -3.09
CA PRO A 118 -2.56 10.36 -4.42
C PRO A 118 -2.98 9.42 -5.54
N SER A 119 -2.74 8.11 -5.37
CA SER A 119 -3.10 7.09 -6.34
C SER A 119 -4.60 6.97 -6.52
N SER A 120 -5.31 6.92 -5.41
CA SER A 120 -6.76 6.84 -5.37
C SER A 120 -7.43 8.03 -6.06
N ILE A 121 -6.96 9.25 -5.77
CA ILE A 121 -7.48 10.49 -6.38
C ILE A 121 -7.19 10.52 -7.89
N TYR A 122 -5.98 10.12 -8.31
CA TYR A 122 -5.60 10.11 -9.72
C TYR A 122 -6.47 9.18 -10.57
N PHE A 123 -6.72 7.95 -10.11
CA PHE A 123 -7.52 6.98 -10.87
C PHE A 123 -8.99 7.39 -10.99
N ILE A 124 -9.59 7.94 -9.92
CA ILE A 124 -10.98 8.43 -9.97
C ILE A 124 -11.09 9.68 -10.85
N GLY A 125 -10.14 10.61 -10.73
CA GLY A 125 -10.14 11.87 -11.46
C GLY A 125 -9.89 11.71 -12.96
N SER A 126 -8.89 10.90 -13.34
CA SER A 126 -8.52 10.67 -14.74
C SER A 126 -9.59 9.94 -15.54
N ASN A 127 -10.35 9.05 -14.91
CA ASN A 127 -11.40 8.30 -15.59
C ASN A 127 -12.67 9.14 -15.86
N ASN A 128 -13.00 10.06 -14.96
CA ASN A 128 -14.18 10.94 -15.11
C ASN A 128 -13.93 12.12 -16.05
N ARG A 129 -12.66 12.46 -16.32
CA ARG A 129 -12.26 13.59 -17.16
C ARG A 129 -11.21 13.14 -18.18
N PRO A 130 -11.62 12.46 -19.25
CA PRO A 130 -10.70 12.09 -20.31
C PRO A 130 -10.05 13.34 -20.91
N PRO A 131 -8.75 13.28 -21.27
CA PRO A 131 -8.03 14.43 -21.80
C PRO A 131 -8.68 14.90 -23.09
N LYS A 132 -8.93 16.21 -23.18
CA LYS A 132 -9.49 16.84 -24.39
C LYS A 132 -8.40 17.25 -25.36
N THR A 133 -7.16 17.40 -24.88
CA THR A 133 -5.99 17.78 -25.67
C THR A 133 -4.82 16.79 -25.51
N ILE A 134 -3.93 16.76 -26.51
CA ILE A 134 -2.70 15.95 -26.48
C ILE A 134 -1.81 16.35 -25.27
N ILE A 135 -1.74 17.64 -24.95
CA ILE A 135 -0.96 18.16 -23.82
C ILE A 135 -1.50 17.64 -22.49
N GLU A 136 -2.82 17.61 -22.31
CA GLU A 136 -3.45 17.02 -21.13
C GLU A 136 -3.17 15.52 -21.01
N ALA A 137 -3.17 14.79 -22.13
CA ALA A 137 -2.84 13.37 -22.14
C ALA A 137 -1.40 13.11 -21.67
N TYR A 138 -0.43 13.95 -22.06
CA TYR A 138 0.94 13.86 -21.54
C TYR A 138 1.04 14.18 -20.05
N ARG A 139 0.34 15.22 -19.57
CA ARG A 139 0.31 15.57 -18.14
C ARG A 139 -0.28 14.44 -17.29
N LEU A 140 -1.36 13.82 -17.76
CA LEU A 140 -1.94 12.65 -17.12
C LEU A 140 -0.97 11.48 -17.08
N ASN A 141 -0.22 11.20 -18.14
CA ASN A 141 0.79 10.12 -18.14
C ASN A 141 1.94 10.38 -17.15
N ILE A 142 2.41 11.61 -17.03
CA ILE A 142 3.44 11.97 -16.04
C ILE A 142 2.89 11.81 -14.62
N ALA A 143 1.68 12.31 -14.37
CA ALA A 143 1.03 12.16 -13.08
C ALA A 143 0.79 10.68 -12.72
N TYR A 144 0.38 9.84 -13.67
CA TYR A 144 0.27 8.38 -13.49
C TYR A 144 1.60 7.76 -13.06
N SER A 145 2.69 8.19 -13.69
CA SER A 145 4.03 7.67 -13.41
C SER A 145 4.49 8.05 -12.00
N LEU A 146 4.32 9.32 -11.62
CA LEU A 146 4.65 9.80 -10.27
C LEU A 146 3.84 9.07 -9.19
N VAL A 147 2.53 8.94 -9.43
CA VAL A 147 1.61 8.22 -8.55
C VAL A 147 2.04 6.76 -8.36
N ASN A 148 2.39 6.06 -9.45
CA ASN A 148 2.88 4.69 -9.37
C ASN A 148 4.21 4.60 -8.60
N ILE A 149 5.13 5.54 -8.82
CA ILE A 149 6.40 5.58 -8.08
C ILE A 149 6.13 5.73 -6.57
N VAL A 150 5.27 6.67 -6.18
CA VAL A 150 4.89 6.86 -4.77
C VAL A 150 4.23 5.60 -4.20
N TYR A 151 3.35 4.96 -4.96
CA TYR A 151 2.69 3.72 -4.57
C TYR A 151 3.70 2.59 -4.33
N TYR A 152 4.63 2.33 -5.25
CA TYR A 152 5.65 1.29 -5.05
C TYR A 152 6.67 1.66 -3.97
N PHE A 153 7.02 2.93 -3.86
CA PHE A 153 7.93 3.44 -2.84
C PHE A 153 7.36 3.31 -1.42
N SER A 154 6.03 3.31 -1.28
CA SER A 154 5.34 3.06 -0.01
C SER A 154 5.77 1.75 0.67
N ASN A 155 6.05 0.71 -0.12
CA ASN A 155 6.51 -0.58 0.40
C ASN A 155 7.89 -0.46 1.06
N SER A 156 8.79 0.34 0.49
CA SER A 156 10.11 0.63 1.07
C SER A 156 9.99 1.49 2.32
N LEU A 157 9.07 2.45 2.32
CA LEU A 157 8.84 3.32 3.48
C LEU A 157 8.31 2.53 4.69
N ASN A 158 7.51 1.47 4.48
CA ASN A 158 7.08 0.59 5.58
C ASN A 158 8.29 -0.05 6.29
N VAL A 159 9.29 -0.48 5.52
CA VAL A 159 10.55 -1.00 6.06
C VAL A 159 11.33 0.10 6.79
N MET A 160 11.43 1.29 6.20
CA MET A 160 12.12 2.43 6.84
C MET A 160 11.48 2.84 8.17
N VAL A 161 10.15 2.89 8.26
CA VAL A 161 9.45 3.19 9.51
C VAL A 161 9.74 2.12 10.56
N CYS A 162 9.74 0.84 10.19
CA CYS A 162 10.15 -0.23 11.10
C CYS A 162 11.61 -0.06 11.58
N CYS A 163 12.52 0.36 10.71
CA CYS A 163 13.92 0.60 11.05
C CYS A 163 14.10 1.80 12.00
N PHE A 164 13.45 2.93 11.73
CA PHE A 164 13.62 4.14 12.52
C PHE A 164 12.82 4.15 13.83
N SER A 165 11.71 3.38 13.91
CA SER A 165 10.76 3.49 15.02
C SER A 165 10.94 2.41 16.11
N GLY A 166 11.61 1.28 15.83
CA GLY A 166 11.81 0.20 16.80
C GLY A 166 13.28 -0.19 16.99
N SER A 167 13.89 0.22 18.11
CA SER A 167 15.30 -0.08 18.44
C SER A 167 15.64 -1.57 18.36
N LYS A 168 14.72 -2.48 18.70
CA LYS A 168 14.94 -3.92 18.63
C LYS A 168 14.95 -4.49 17.20
N PHE A 169 14.15 -3.94 16.28
CA PHE A 169 14.09 -4.42 14.91
C PHE A 169 15.26 -3.87 14.07
N SER A 170 15.61 -2.60 14.26
CA SER A 170 16.83 -2.04 13.67
C SER A 170 18.09 -2.68 14.26
N GLN A 171 18.13 -3.03 15.55
CA GLN A 171 19.23 -3.81 16.12
C GLN A 171 19.33 -5.21 15.50
N ALA A 172 18.22 -5.93 15.35
CA ALA A 172 18.23 -7.24 14.69
C ALA A 172 18.66 -7.15 13.21
N LEU A 173 18.20 -6.14 12.47
CA LEU A 173 18.64 -5.89 11.09
C LEU A 173 20.12 -5.54 11.01
N VAL A 174 20.65 -4.73 11.91
CA VAL A 174 22.10 -4.44 11.98
C VAL A 174 22.89 -5.69 12.35
N THR A 175 22.40 -6.52 13.27
CA THR A 175 23.04 -7.80 13.60
C THR A 175 23.10 -8.73 12.40
N VAL A 176 22.03 -8.84 11.60
CA VAL A 176 21.96 -9.69 10.41
C VAL A 176 22.73 -9.11 9.22
N LEU A 177 22.58 -7.80 8.93
CA LEU A 177 23.20 -7.13 7.78
C LEU A 177 24.67 -6.75 8.01
N CYS A 178 25.04 -6.43 9.24
CA CYS A 178 26.43 -6.10 9.61
C CYS A 178 27.15 -7.28 10.28
N CYS A 179 26.57 -8.50 10.26
CA CYS A 179 27.14 -9.72 10.84
C CYS A 179 27.74 -9.50 12.25
N ARG A 180 27.10 -8.67 13.07
CA ARG A 180 27.64 -8.31 14.39
C ARG A 180 27.37 -9.45 15.36
N ASN A 181 28.43 -10.14 15.78
CA ASN A 181 28.33 -11.29 16.68
C ASN A 181 27.64 -10.87 18.00
N PRO A 182 26.54 -11.52 18.42
CA PRO A 182 25.82 -11.16 19.66
C PRO A 182 26.65 -11.34 20.95
N ASN A 183 27.85 -11.92 20.86
CA ASN A 183 28.73 -12.22 21.99
C ASN A 183 30.03 -11.39 22.04
N SER A 184 30.16 -10.29 21.29
CA SER A 184 31.31 -9.39 21.51
C SER A 184 31.07 -8.52 22.75
N PRO A 185 31.96 -8.54 23.76
CA PRO A 185 31.82 -7.75 24.99
C PRO A 185 31.75 -6.23 24.73
#